data_AF-A0A0C9WSX8-F1
#
_entry.id   AF-A0A0C9WSX8-F1
#
_cell.length_a   1.000
_cell.length_b   1.000
_cell.length_c   1.000
_cell.angle_alpha   90.00
_cell.angle_beta   90.00
_cell.angle_gamma   90.00
#
_symmetry.space_group_name_H-M   'P 1'
#
loop_
_entity.id
_entity.type
_entity.pdbx_description
1 polymer ?
#
loop_
_entity_poly.entity_id
_entity_poly.type
_entity_poly.pdbx_seq_one_letter_code
_entity_poly.pdbx_strand_id
1 'polypeptide(L)'
;RGTKVQHKAGSANRENITVLVTICADGTALQPTIIFKGKRLLKKWGTDNVSAKSFSATENGWTDGGLAQDWMMKDFDPQTKEKAAGETRVLLMDGHSSHFTADLLEYCLANNIEVYGYPPHCTH
;
A
#
# COMPACT_ATOMS: atom_id res chain seq x y z
N ARG A 1 -35.40 3.82 37.71
CA ARG A 1 -35.70 3.44 36.30
C ARG A 1 -35.08 4.51 35.40
N GLY A 2 -33.90 4.25 34.82
CA GLY A 2 -33.23 5.15 33.88
C GLY A 2 -33.38 4.62 32.46
N THR A 3 -34.01 5.39 31.59
CA THR A 3 -34.23 5.01 30.19
C THR A 3 -32.91 5.11 29.44
N LYS A 4 -32.34 3.97 29.02
CA LYS A 4 -31.23 3.96 28.06
C LYS A 4 -31.78 4.34 26.69
N VAL A 5 -31.54 5.58 26.27
CA VAL A 5 -31.77 6.01 24.90
C VAL A 5 -30.59 5.49 24.08
N GLN A 6 -30.80 4.42 23.32
CA GLN A 6 -29.84 3.98 22.31
C GLN A 6 -29.97 4.95 21.12
N HIS A 7 -29.00 5.84 20.95
CA HIS A 7 -28.83 6.54 19.68
C HIS A 7 -28.66 5.46 18.60
N LYS A 8 -29.52 5.48 17.57
CA LYS A 8 -29.59 4.48 16.49
C LYS A 8 -28.27 3.75 16.27
N ALA A 9 -28.22 2.46 16.64
CA ALA A 9 -27.20 1.58 16.11
C ALA A 9 -27.54 1.34 14.63
N GLY A 10 -26.95 2.13 13.73
CA GLY A 10 -26.90 1.78 12.32
C GLY A 10 -26.18 0.44 12.17
N SER A 11 -26.62 -0.40 11.22
CA SER A 11 -26.07 -1.73 11.01
C SER A 11 -24.53 -1.71 11.03
N ALA A 12 -23.92 -2.65 11.76
CA ALA A 12 -22.48 -2.79 11.93
C ALA A 12 -21.74 -3.30 10.66
N ASN A 13 -22.24 -3.00 9.46
CA ASN A 13 -21.55 -3.28 8.21
C ASN A 13 -20.71 -2.07 7.81
N ARG A 14 -19.59 -1.88 8.50
CA ARG A 14 -18.52 -1.00 8.01
C ARG A 14 -17.55 -1.86 7.22
N GLU A 15 -17.49 -1.63 5.91
CA GLU A 15 -16.42 -2.15 5.08
C GLU A 15 -15.31 -1.10 5.01
N ASN A 16 -14.06 -1.54 5.20
CA ASN A 16 -12.89 -0.68 5.08
C ASN A 16 -12.26 -0.87 3.70
N ILE A 17 -11.72 0.23 3.17
CA ILE A 17 -10.86 0.23 1.98
C ILE A 17 -9.49 0.72 2.47
N THR A 18 -8.45 -0.03 2.13
CA THR A 18 -7.07 0.35 2.47
C THR A 18 -6.45 1.10 1.30
N VAL A 19 -5.69 2.16 1.58
CA VAL A 19 -4.99 2.94 0.55
C VAL A 19 -3.53 3.03 0.95
N LEU A 20 -2.65 2.59 0.05
CA LEU A 20 -1.21 2.81 0.17
C LEU A 20 -0.86 4.12 -0.52
N VAL A 21 -0.26 5.03 0.23
CA VAL A 21 0.19 6.34 -0.24
C VAL A 21 1.69 6.45 0.01
N THR A 22 2.42 6.90 -1.00
CA THR A 22 3.87 7.11 -0.90
C THR A 22 4.17 8.55 -1.28
N ILE A 23 4.79 9.27 -0.35
CA ILE A 23 5.22 10.65 -0.53
C ILE A 23 6.74 10.69 -0.73
N CYS A 24 7.20 11.60 -1.58
CA CYS A 24 8.61 11.81 -1.87
C CYS A 24 9.13 13.04 -1.12
N ALA A 25 10.43 13.07 -0.84
CA ALA A 25 11.07 14.16 -0.11
C ALA A 25 10.99 15.52 -0.87
N ASP A 26 10.77 15.49 -2.18
CA ASP A 26 10.59 16.68 -3.01
C ASP A 26 9.15 17.23 -3.01
N GLY A 27 8.28 16.67 -2.16
CA GLY A 27 6.89 17.10 -2.01
C GLY A 27 5.92 16.48 -3.03
N THR A 28 6.40 15.65 -3.96
CA THR A 28 5.51 14.88 -4.84
C THR A 28 4.99 13.61 -4.16
N ALA A 29 3.97 12.99 -4.75
CA ALA A 29 3.45 11.70 -4.30
C ALA A 29 3.33 10.73 -5.48
N LEU A 30 3.50 9.45 -5.20
CA LEU A 30 3.23 8.39 -6.17
C LEU A 30 1.72 8.21 -6.35
N GLN A 31 1.33 7.60 -7.46
CA GLN A 31 -0.02 7.11 -7.65
C GLN A 31 -0.35 6.12 -6.53
N PRO A 32 -1.46 6.32 -5.81
CA PRO A 32 -1.80 5.47 -4.68
C PRO A 32 -2.32 4.11 -5.15
N THR A 33 -2.12 3.10 -4.31
CA THR A 33 -2.68 1.75 -4.52
C THR A 33 -3.89 1.56 -3.61
N ILE A 34 -5.05 1.31 -4.21
CA ILE A 34 -6.30 1.05 -3.48
C ILE A 34 -6.48 -0.45 -3.34
N ILE A 35 -6.61 -0.92 -2.11
CA ILE A 35 -6.79 -2.33 -1.77
C ILE A 35 -8.22 -2.53 -1.29
N PHE A 36 -8.98 -3.30 -2.07
CA PHE A 36 -10.34 -3.71 -1.71
C PHE A 36 -10.33 -5.04 -0.95
N LYS A 37 -11.23 -5.19 0.01
CA LYS A 37 -11.51 -6.51 0.59
C LYS A 37 -12.23 -7.38 -0.45
N GLY A 38 -11.63 -8.51 -0.83
CA GLY A 38 -12.21 -9.44 -1.79
C GLY A 38 -11.18 -10.36 -2.43
N LYS A 39 -11.65 -11.33 -3.22
CA LYS A 39 -10.77 -12.31 -3.89
C LYS A 39 -10.36 -11.90 -5.30
N ARG A 40 -11.13 -11.02 -5.95
CA ARG A 40 -10.96 -10.68 -7.36
C ARG A 40 -11.38 -9.24 -7.61
N LEU A 41 -10.61 -8.56 -8.44
CA LEU A 41 -11.00 -7.30 -9.04
C LEU A 41 -11.69 -7.54 -10.38
N LEU A 42 -12.56 -6.61 -10.76
CA LEU A 42 -13.11 -6.59 -12.11
C LEU A 42 -11.99 -6.20 -13.08
N LYS A 43 -11.66 -7.07 -14.05
CA LYS A 43 -10.57 -6.85 -15.02
C LYS A 43 -10.66 -5.48 -15.72
N LYS A 44 -11.88 -5.02 -15.99
CA LYS A 44 -12.17 -3.69 -16.56
C LYS A 44 -11.72 -2.49 -15.72
N TRP A 45 -11.31 -2.68 -14.47
CA TRP A 45 -10.76 -1.60 -13.65
C TRP A 45 -9.29 -1.32 -13.99
N GLY A 46 -8.58 -2.31 -14.53
CA GLY A 46 -7.21 -2.14 -15.05
C GLY A 46 -7.17 -1.78 -16.54
N THR A 47 -8.21 -2.12 -17.30
CA THR A 47 -8.34 -1.76 -18.73
C THR A 47 -9.03 -0.40 -18.85
N ASP A 48 -8.38 0.59 -19.49
CA ASP A 48 -8.85 1.99 -19.59
C ASP A 48 -8.96 2.75 -18.25
N ASN A 49 -8.00 2.50 -17.37
CA ASN A 49 -7.95 3.15 -16.06
C ASN A 49 -7.58 4.64 -16.18
N VAL A 50 -8.59 5.50 -16.15
CA VAL A 50 -8.42 6.97 -16.15
C VAL A 50 -8.08 7.56 -14.78
N SER A 51 -8.04 6.74 -13.72
CA SER A 51 -7.92 7.25 -12.35
C SER A 51 -6.49 7.55 -11.89
N ALA A 52 -5.47 7.10 -12.65
CA ALA A 52 -4.06 7.14 -12.25
C ALA A 52 -3.85 6.55 -10.83
N LYS A 53 -4.51 5.42 -10.56
CA LYS A 53 -4.40 4.65 -9.31
C LYS A 53 -4.23 3.19 -9.62
N SER A 54 -3.48 2.49 -8.80
CA SER A 54 -3.40 1.04 -8.87
C SER A 54 -4.50 0.42 -8.02
N PHE A 55 -5.01 -0.73 -8.48
CA PHE A 55 -6.07 -1.44 -7.79
C PHE A 55 -5.61 -2.85 -7.43
N SER A 56 -5.80 -3.23 -6.17
CA SER A 56 -5.51 -4.56 -5.66
C SER A 56 -6.67 -5.09 -4.81
N ALA A 57 -6.67 -6.38 -4.52
CA ALA A 57 -7.63 -6.97 -3.61
C ALA A 57 -6.99 -8.10 -2.79
N THR A 58 -7.31 -8.14 -1.51
CA THR A 58 -6.94 -9.23 -0.59
C THR A 58 -8.16 -9.66 0.22
N GLU A 59 -8.19 -10.92 0.68
CA GLU A 59 -9.38 -11.46 1.37
C GLU A 59 -9.77 -10.68 2.63
N ASN A 60 -8.78 -10.10 3.31
CA ASN A 60 -8.97 -9.30 4.51
C ASN A 60 -8.97 -7.79 4.25
N GLY A 61 -8.62 -7.33 3.03
CA GLY A 61 -8.50 -5.92 2.67
C GLY A 61 -7.23 -5.24 3.19
N TRP A 62 -6.27 -6.01 3.71
CA TRP A 62 -4.98 -5.53 4.20
C TRP A 62 -3.83 -5.96 3.29
N THR A 63 -2.67 -5.35 3.47
CA THR A 63 -1.44 -5.75 2.78
C THR A 63 -0.92 -7.08 3.34
N ASP A 64 -0.43 -7.95 2.46
CA ASP A 64 0.35 -9.13 2.80
C ASP A 64 1.69 -9.11 2.04
N GLY A 65 2.56 -10.09 2.28
CA GLY A 65 3.89 -10.12 1.67
C GLY A 65 3.87 -10.25 0.15
N GLY A 66 2.88 -10.97 -0.41
CA GLY A 66 2.73 -11.11 -1.86
C GLY A 66 2.26 -9.80 -2.49
N LEU A 67 1.31 -9.11 -1.84
CA LEU A 67 0.86 -7.79 -2.27
C LEU A 67 1.97 -6.74 -2.16
N ALA A 68 2.77 -6.79 -1.09
CA ALA A 68 3.91 -5.88 -0.93
C ALA A 68 4.93 -6.05 -2.08
N GLN A 69 5.19 -7.31 -2.49
CA GLN A 69 6.06 -7.60 -3.63
C GLN A 69 5.46 -7.11 -4.94
N ASP A 70 4.18 -7.38 -5.18
CA ASP A 70 3.47 -6.90 -6.36
C ASP A 70 3.49 -5.37 -6.45
N TRP A 71 3.20 -4.70 -5.34
CA TRP A 71 3.25 -3.25 -5.23
C TRP A 71 4.65 -2.69 -5.51
N MET A 72 5.70 -3.31 -4.95
CA MET A 72 7.08 -2.89 -5.20
C MET A 72 7.43 -2.96 -6.69
N MET A 73 7.09 -4.06 -7.36
CA MET A 73 7.45 -4.31 -8.76
C MET A 73 6.59 -3.53 -9.75
N LYS A 74 5.29 -3.33 -9.45
CA LYS A 74 4.32 -2.76 -10.40
C LYS A 74 4.06 -1.28 -10.16
N ASP A 75 4.21 -0.80 -8.93
CA ASP A 75 3.87 0.56 -8.54
C ASP A 75 5.11 1.36 -8.13
N PHE A 76 5.87 0.91 -7.13
CA PHE A 76 6.96 1.71 -6.56
C PHE A 76 8.16 1.85 -7.49
N ASP A 77 8.75 0.74 -7.98
CA ASP A 77 9.93 0.79 -8.85
C ASP A 77 9.64 1.60 -10.14
N PRO A 78 8.59 1.31 -10.93
CA PRO A 78 8.35 2.02 -12.18
C PRO A 78 8.14 3.53 -12.02
N GLN A 79 7.45 3.95 -10.94
CA GLN A 79 7.15 5.36 -10.72
C GLN A 79 8.34 6.17 -10.17
N THR A 80 9.29 5.51 -9.54
CA THR A 80 10.45 6.19 -8.92
C THR A 80 11.72 6.09 -9.76
N LYS A 81 11.81 5.14 -10.69
CA LYS A 81 13.04 4.84 -11.44
C LYS A 81 13.54 6.01 -12.27
N GLU A 82 12.65 6.61 -13.07
CA GLU A 82 13.00 7.78 -13.88
C GLU A 82 13.29 8.99 -12.98
N LYS A 83 12.48 9.19 -11.95
CA LYS A 83 12.63 10.28 -10.97
C LYS A 83 13.99 10.26 -10.27
N ALA A 84 14.50 9.06 -9.97
CA ALA A 84 15.78 8.87 -9.30
C ALA A 84 16.98 9.12 -10.23
N ALA A 85 16.80 9.09 -11.55
CA ALA A 85 17.87 9.35 -12.53
C ALA A 85 19.15 8.52 -12.30
N GLY A 86 19.02 7.29 -11.79
CA GLY A 86 20.14 6.39 -11.47
C GLY A 86 20.63 6.44 -10.02
N GLU A 87 20.21 7.44 -9.23
CA GLU A 87 20.51 7.55 -7.81
C GLU A 87 19.79 6.47 -6.98
N THR A 88 20.32 6.20 -5.78
CA THR A 88 19.71 5.26 -4.83
C THR A 88 18.37 5.79 -4.32
N ARG A 89 17.38 4.90 -4.29
CA ARG A 89 16.03 5.20 -3.81
C ARG A 89 15.82 4.61 -2.43
N VAL A 90 15.52 5.46 -1.46
CA VAL A 90 15.27 5.04 -0.09
C VAL A 90 13.77 5.00 0.18
N LEU A 91 13.27 3.84 0.59
CA LEU A 91 11.89 3.63 1.02
C LEU A 91 11.85 3.40 2.53
N LEU A 92 11.06 4.21 3.23
CA LEU A 92 10.85 4.10 4.67
C LEU A 92 9.43 3.56 4.94
N MET A 93 9.34 2.46 5.69
CA MET A 93 8.07 1.76 5.99
C MET A 93 7.96 1.45 7.48
N ASP A 94 6.75 1.17 7.96
CA ASP A 94 6.59 0.60 9.30
C ASP A 94 7.19 -0.83 9.35
N GLY A 95 7.70 -1.21 10.52
CA GLY A 95 8.41 -2.47 10.74
C GLY A 95 7.55 -3.73 10.68
N HIS A 96 6.40 -3.72 10.02
CA HIS A 96 5.53 -4.89 9.89
C HIS A 96 6.22 -5.97 9.04
N SER A 97 6.23 -7.22 9.51
CA SER A 97 7.04 -8.30 8.91
C SER A 97 6.67 -8.63 7.46
N SER A 98 5.44 -8.32 7.02
CA SER A 98 5.03 -8.47 5.61
C SER A 98 5.82 -7.59 4.64
N HIS A 99 6.50 -6.56 5.12
CA HIS A 99 7.28 -5.62 4.29
C HIS A 99 8.72 -6.07 4.06
N PHE A 100 9.16 -7.18 4.66
CA PHE A 100 10.57 -7.59 4.67
C PHE A 100 10.76 -9.06 4.27
N THR A 101 10.04 -9.52 3.25
CA THR A 101 10.28 -10.85 2.68
C THR A 101 11.62 -10.88 1.93
N ALA A 102 12.30 -12.03 1.90
CA ALA A 102 13.60 -12.17 1.24
C ALA A 102 13.50 -11.79 -0.25
N ASP A 103 12.52 -12.35 -0.97
CA ASP A 103 12.31 -12.08 -2.40
C ASP A 103 12.08 -10.59 -2.72
N LEU A 104 11.39 -9.87 -1.83
CA LEU A 104 11.20 -8.42 -1.98
C LEU A 104 12.52 -7.69 -1.79
N LEU A 105 13.27 -8.00 -0.72
CA LEU A 105 14.54 -7.33 -0.43
C LEU A 105 15.60 -7.61 -1.49
N GLU A 106 15.65 -8.83 -2.03
CA GLU A 106 16.51 -9.19 -3.16
C GLU A 106 16.16 -8.38 -4.41
N TYR A 107 14.86 -8.23 -4.71
CA TYR A 107 14.41 -7.38 -5.81
C TYR A 107 14.80 -5.90 -5.59
N CYS A 108 14.60 -5.37 -4.38
CA CYS A 108 14.99 -4.00 -4.04
C CYS A 108 16.50 -3.76 -4.23
N LEU A 109 17.33 -4.67 -3.69
CA LEU A 109 18.78 -4.60 -3.83
C LEU A 109 19.21 -4.62 -5.30
N ALA A 110 18.64 -5.53 -6.10
CA ALA A 110 18.93 -5.63 -7.53
C ALA A 110 18.52 -4.39 -8.33
N ASN A 111 17.62 -3.55 -7.79
CA ASN A 111 17.12 -2.34 -8.46
C ASN A 111 17.60 -1.04 -7.80
N ASN A 112 18.65 -1.07 -6.97
CA ASN A 112 19.16 0.14 -6.27
C ASN A 112 18.07 0.84 -5.43
N ILE A 113 17.30 0.02 -4.70
CA ILE A 113 16.28 0.47 -3.73
C ILE A 113 16.69 -0.04 -2.36
N GLU A 114 16.79 0.87 -1.39
CA GLU A 114 17.06 0.56 0.01
C GLU A 114 15.77 0.69 0.82
N VAL A 115 15.45 -0.33 1.62
CA VAL A 115 14.23 -0.37 2.45
C VAL A 115 14.60 -0.32 3.91
N TYR A 116 14.04 0.65 4.65
CA TYR A 116 14.25 0.79 6.09
C TYR A 116 12.92 0.79 6.85
N GLY A 117 12.91 0.07 7.97
CA GLY A 117 11.81 0.08 8.92
C GLY A 117 11.95 1.20 9.95
N TYR A 118 10.86 1.88 10.29
CA TYR A 118 10.84 2.73 11.49
C TYR A 118 11.06 1.90 12.77
N PRO A 119 11.64 2.50 13.82
CA PRO A 119 11.72 1.85 15.12
C PRO A 119 10.32 1.40 15.60
N PRO A 120 10.22 0.28 16.33
CA PRO A 120 8.95 -0.19 16.85
C PRO A 120 8.24 0.88 17.70
N HIS A 121 6.91 0.92 17.62
CA HIS A 121 6.05 1.83 18.39
C HIS A 121 6.24 3.34 18.13
N CYS A 122 6.94 3.72 17.06
CA CYS A 122 6.85 5.09 16.54
C CYS A 122 5.57 5.23 15.72
N THR A 123 4.65 6.09 16.15
CA THR A 123 3.57 6.56 15.28
C THR A 123 4.16 7.55 14.28
N HIS A 124 3.87 7.34 13.00
CA HIS A 124 4.17 8.28 11.92
C HIS A 124 3.31 9.53 12.05
#